data_AF-A0A821QDC4-F1
#
_entry.id   AF-A0A821QDC4-F1
#
_cell.length_a   1.000
_cell.length_b   1.000
_cell.length_c   1.000
_cell.angle_alpha   90.00
_cell.angle_beta   90.00
_cell.angle_gamma   90.00
#
_symmetry.space_group_name_H-M   'P 1'
#
loop_
_entity.id
_entity.type
_entity.pdbx_description
1 polymer ?
#
loop_
_entity_poly.entity_id
_entity_poly.type
_entity_poly.pdbx_seq_one_letter_code
_entity_poly.pdbx_strand_id
1 'polypeptide(L)'
;MQYDYKARNTLSELCRGRYLDNEEELNLINEFEQNYKSQSAVYWYTRDYFLYKTMNIALRTQDMEIIMTMGFFIRDLHEQFVVMHKKQVDQQKEVLIFRGQDVLLNEFDNIRKI
;
A
#
# COMPACT_ATOMS: atom_id res chain seq x y z
N MET A 1 -18.35 10.24 0.42
CA MET A 1 -19.27 9.33 1.14
C MET A 1 -19.91 8.27 0.24
N GLN A 2 -20.73 8.57 -0.78
CA GLN A 2 -21.31 7.52 -1.64
C GLN A 2 -20.30 6.94 -2.67
N TYR A 3 -19.36 7.77 -3.14
CA TYR A 3 -18.29 7.36 -4.08
C TYR A 3 -17.25 6.44 -3.41
N ASP A 4 -16.89 6.68 -2.16
CA ASP A 4 -15.86 5.91 -1.44
C ASP A 4 -16.33 4.49 -1.13
N TYR A 5 -17.63 4.29 -0.84
CA TYR A 5 -18.20 2.95 -0.64
C TYR A 5 -18.16 2.11 -1.92
N LYS A 6 -18.54 2.70 -3.06
CA LYS A 6 -18.47 2.01 -4.36
C LYS A 6 -17.03 1.66 -4.72
N ALA A 7 -16.10 2.60 -4.54
CA ALA A 7 -14.69 2.38 -4.84
C ALA A 7 -14.07 1.29 -3.94
N ARG A 8 -14.43 1.26 -2.65
CA ARG A 8 -13.99 0.20 -1.72
C ARG A 8 -14.47 -1.18 -2.15
N ASN A 9 -15.75 -1.32 -2.50
CA ASN A 9 -16.27 -2.61 -2.94
C ASN A 9 -15.62 -3.05 -4.26
N THR A 10 -15.42 -2.12 -5.20
CA THR A 10 -14.68 -2.41 -6.45
C THR A 10 -13.25 -2.89 -6.16
N LEU A 11 -12.56 -2.25 -5.21
CA LEU A 11 -11.22 -2.69 -4.79
C LEU A 11 -11.25 -4.10 -4.17
N SER A 12 -12.21 -4.37 -3.28
CA SER A 12 -12.37 -5.69 -2.67
C SER A 12 -12.59 -6.77 -3.72
N GLU A 13 -13.50 -6.56 -4.68
CA GLU A 13 -13.77 -7.52 -5.76
C GLU A 13 -12.55 -7.76 -6.66
N LEU A 14 -11.82 -6.69 -7.02
CA LEU A 14 -10.58 -6.80 -7.78
C LEU A 14 -9.54 -7.65 -7.05
N CYS A 15 -9.41 -7.45 -5.73
CA CYS A 15 -8.50 -8.23 -4.90
C CYS A 15 -8.97 -9.68 -4.76
N ARG A 16 -10.27 -9.96 -4.58
CA ARG A 16 -10.80 -11.34 -4.53
C ARG A 16 -10.42 -12.12 -5.78
N GLY A 17 -10.55 -11.53 -6.97
CA GLY A 17 -10.17 -12.16 -8.23
C GLY A 17 -8.68 -12.49 -8.34
N ARG A 18 -7.80 -11.80 -7.60
CA ARG A 18 -6.34 -12.04 -7.60
C ARG A 18 -5.88 -13.05 -6.57
N TYR A 19 -6.64 -13.20 -5.48
CA TYR A 19 -6.29 -14.03 -4.34
C TYR A 19 -7.28 -15.20 -4.15
N LEU A 20 -7.92 -15.67 -5.24
CA LEU A 20 -8.96 -16.70 -5.21
C LEU A 20 -8.56 -17.98 -4.46
N ASP A 21 -7.29 -18.37 -4.54
CA ASP A 21 -6.77 -19.60 -3.91
C ASP A 21 -6.10 -19.34 -2.55
N ASN A 22 -6.21 -18.13 -2.00
CA ASN A 22 -5.60 -17.76 -0.72
C ASN A 22 -6.67 -17.37 0.30
N GLU A 23 -7.11 -18.35 1.10
CA GLU A 23 -8.15 -18.16 2.12
C GLU A 23 -7.78 -17.09 3.16
N GLU A 24 -6.50 -16.96 3.52
CA GLU A 24 -6.04 -15.94 4.47
C GLU A 24 -6.28 -14.54 3.90
N GLU A 25 -5.88 -14.29 2.64
CA GLU A 25 -6.09 -13.01 1.98
C GLU A 25 -7.57 -12.72 1.75
N LEU A 26 -8.37 -13.73 1.40
CA LEU A 26 -9.83 -13.57 1.25
C LEU A 26 -10.49 -13.14 2.57
N ASN A 27 -10.03 -13.68 3.71
CA ASN A 27 -10.49 -13.27 5.02
C ASN A 27 -10.08 -11.82 5.36
N LEU A 28 -8.84 -11.43 5.04
CA LEU A 28 -8.38 -10.05 5.22
C LEU A 28 -9.16 -9.07 4.33
N ILE A 29 -9.50 -9.45 3.10
CA ILE A 29 -10.33 -8.63 2.20
C ILE A 29 -11.74 -8.45 2.78
N ASN A 30 -12.35 -9.51 3.33
CA ASN A 30 -13.64 -9.42 4.02
C ASN A 30 -13.58 -8.46 5.20
N GLU A 31 -12.53 -8.57 6.02
CA GLU A 31 -12.34 -7.72 7.18
C GLU A 31 -12.15 -6.25 6.78
N PHE A 32 -11.35 -6.00 5.75
CA PHE A 32 -11.13 -4.66 5.18
C PHE A 32 -12.44 -4.04 4.71
N GLU A 33 -13.24 -4.78 3.95
CA GLU A 33 -14.51 -4.28 3.40
C GLU A 33 -15.47 -3.82 4.51
N GLN A 34 -15.51 -4.55 5.62
CA GLN A 34 -16.41 -4.27 6.76
C GLN A 34 -15.86 -3.20 7.70
N ASN A 35 -14.55 -3.22 7.98
CA ASN A 35 -13.95 -2.48 9.09
C ASN A 35 -13.11 -1.28 8.65
N TYR A 36 -12.84 -1.10 7.36
CA TYR A 36 -12.01 -0.01 6.87
C TYR A 36 -12.59 1.36 7.22
N LYS A 37 -11.73 2.20 7.82
CA LYS A 37 -11.95 3.63 8.06
C LYS A 37 -10.76 4.43 7.53
N SER A 38 -10.98 5.64 7.04
CA SER A 38 -9.90 6.48 6.48
C SER A 38 -8.77 6.74 7.47
N GLN A 39 -9.06 6.82 8.78
CA GLN A 39 -8.07 6.98 9.85
C GLN A 39 -7.26 5.70 10.14
N SER A 40 -7.62 4.57 9.53
CA SER A 40 -6.93 3.28 9.69
C SER A 40 -6.11 2.88 8.47
N ALA A 41 -6.04 3.70 7.41
CA ALA A 41 -5.30 3.40 6.18
C ALA A 41 -3.83 2.95 6.39
N VAL A 42 -3.05 3.58 7.29
CA VAL A 42 -1.68 3.12 7.60
C VAL A 42 -1.69 1.72 8.20
N TYR A 43 -2.61 1.42 9.13
CA TYR A 43 -2.74 0.09 9.73
C TYR A 43 -3.00 -0.96 8.65
N TRP A 44 -3.97 -0.73 7.78
CA TRP A 44 -4.29 -1.64 6.67
C TRP A 44 -3.14 -1.77 5.65
N TYR A 45 -2.38 -0.71 5.42
CA TYR A 45 -1.22 -0.75 4.54
C TYR A 45 -0.06 -1.57 5.11
N THR A 46 0.15 -1.55 6.44
CA THR A 46 1.26 -2.26 7.08
C THR A 46 0.91 -3.67 7.52
N ARG A 47 -0.37 -3.93 7.82
CA ARG A 47 -0.85 -5.23 8.28
C ARG A 47 -1.06 -6.19 7.12
N ASP A 48 -1.68 -5.71 6.04
CA ASP A 48 -2.29 -6.59 5.06
C ASP A 48 -1.45 -6.67 3.78
N TYR A 49 -1.06 -7.90 3.43
CA TYR A 49 -0.21 -8.14 2.29
C TYR A 49 -0.92 -7.81 0.98
N PHE A 50 -2.23 -8.09 0.84
CA PHE A 50 -2.94 -7.77 -0.40
C PHE A 50 -2.93 -6.28 -0.75
N LEU A 51 -3.17 -5.36 0.21
CA LEU A 51 -3.22 -3.92 -0.07
C LEU A 51 -1.83 -3.39 -0.41
N TYR A 52 -0.84 -3.72 0.43
CA TYR A 52 0.54 -3.34 0.20
C TYR A 52 1.01 -3.82 -1.18
N LYS A 53 0.82 -5.11 -1.48
CA LYS A 53 1.25 -5.73 -2.73
C LYS A 53 0.52 -5.17 -3.93
N THR A 54 -0.81 -5.05 -3.86
CA THR A 54 -1.64 -4.54 -4.97
C THR A 54 -1.25 -3.10 -5.31
N MET A 55 -1.08 -2.24 -4.31
CA MET A 55 -0.66 -0.86 -4.53
C MET A 55 0.74 -0.78 -5.13
N ASN A 56 1.72 -1.49 -4.56
CA ASN A 56 3.09 -1.44 -5.02
C ASN A 56 3.27 -2.04 -6.42
N ILE A 57 2.52 -3.10 -6.78
CA ILE A 57 2.51 -3.61 -8.14
C ILE A 57 1.93 -2.56 -9.08
N ALA A 58 0.74 -2.03 -8.79
CA ALA A 58 0.08 -1.05 -9.65
C ALA A 58 0.95 0.19 -9.91
N LEU A 59 1.63 0.70 -8.89
CA LEU A 59 2.55 1.83 -9.03
C LEU A 59 3.79 1.47 -9.87
N ARG A 60 4.34 0.26 -9.72
CA ARG A 60 5.51 -0.19 -10.51
C ARG A 60 5.16 -0.44 -11.98
N THR A 61 3.99 -0.99 -12.25
CA THR A 61 3.52 -1.31 -13.61
C THR A 61 2.74 -0.16 -14.25
N GLN A 62 2.54 0.94 -13.53
CA GLN A 62 1.71 2.08 -13.95
C GLN A 62 0.29 1.66 -14.37
N ASP A 63 -0.28 0.70 -13.64
CA ASP A 63 -1.65 0.24 -13.89
C ASP A 63 -2.65 1.29 -13.41
N MET A 64 -3.06 2.15 -14.35
CA MET A 64 -3.92 3.30 -14.06
C MET A 64 -5.30 2.89 -13.59
N GLU A 65 -5.82 1.74 -14.02
CA GLU A 65 -7.12 1.26 -13.56
C GLU A 65 -7.08 0.99 -12.06
N ILE A 66 -6.08 0.23 -11.60
CA ILE A 66 -5.93 -0.07 -10.17
C ILE A 66 -5.59 1.19 -9.38
N ILE A 67 -4.69 2.04 -9.88
CA ILE A 67 -4.31 3.28 -9.19
C ILE A 67 -5.56 4.15 -8.96
N MET A 68 -6.44 4.27 -9.96
CA MET A 68 -7.67 5.04 -9.84
C MET A 68 -8.67 4.37 -8.89
N THR A 69 -8.82 3.04 -8.93
CA THR A 69 -9.65 2.28 -7.97
C THR A 69 -9.15 2.46 -6.52
N MET A 70 -7.82 2.48 -6.32
CA MET A 70 -7.18 2.69 -5.02
C MET A 70 -7.11 4.17 -4.62
N GLY A 71 -7.61 5.10 -5.44
CA GLY A 71 -7.44 6.54 -5.22
C GLY A 71 -7.94 7.03 -3.86
N PHE A 72 -9.04 6.46 -3.35
CA PHE A 72 -9.53 6.78 -2.00
C PHE A 72 -8.53 6.33 -0.92
N PHE A 73 -8.00 5.12 -1.04
CA PHE A 73 -7.06 4.53 -0.08
C PHE A 73 -5.70 5.25 -0.11
N ILE A 74 -5.20 5.61 -1.30
CA ILE A 74 -3.96 6.37 -1.48
C ILE A 74 -4.08 7.76 -0.84
N ARG A 75 -5.22 8.44 -1.04
CA ARG A 75 -5.50 9.72 -0.38
C ARG A 75 -5.49 9.58 1.14
N ASP A 76 -6.23 8.62 1.68
CA ASP A 76 -6.33 8.40 3.13
C ASP A 76 -4.95 8.04 3.74
N LEU A 77 -4.13 7.25 3.03
CA LEU A 77 -2.75 6.95 3.39
C LEU A 77 -1.88 8.21 3.43
N HIS A 78 -1.95 9.03 2.37
CA HIS A 78 -1.17 10.25 2.26
C HIS A 78 -1.52 11.23 3.40
N GLU A 79 -2.80 11.43 3.69
CA GLU A 79 -3.26 12.29 4.78
C GLU A 79 -2.68 11.86 6.13
N GLN A 80 -2.66 10.55 6.42
CA GLN A 80 -2.03 10.04 7.63
C GLN A 80 -0.52 10.24 7.65
N PHE A 81 0.17 9.98 6.53
CA PHE A 81 1.61 10.21 6.45
C PHE A 81 1.97 11.68 6.64
N VAL A 82 1.19 12.63 6.11
CA VAL A 82 1.40 14.07 6.34
C VAL A 82 1.32 14.39 7.83
N VAL A 83 0.31 13.85 8.55
CA VAL A 83 0.16 14.06 10.00
C VAL A 83 1.33 13.44 10.78
N MET A 84 1.73 12.21 10.43
CA MET A 84 2.86 11.53 11.10
C MET A 84 4.20 12.22 10.82
N HIS A 85 4.43 12.64 9.58
CA HIS A 85 5.63 13.33 9.16
C HIS A 85 5.78 14.68 9.85
N LYS A 86 4.70 15.47 9.96
CA LYS A 86 4.71 16.72 10.74
C LYS A 86 5.20 16.49 12.17
N LYS A 87 4.66 15.47 12.85
CA LYS A 87 5.09 15.11 14.22
C LYS A 87 6.57 14.72 14.29
N GLN A 88 7.11 14.08 13.27
CA GLN A 88 8.52 13.70 13.22
C GLN A 88 9.44 14.89 12.98
N VAL A 89 9.06 15.79 12.05
CA VAL A 89 9.81 17.02 11.74
C VAL A 89 9.79 17.99 12.91
N ASP A 90 8.65 18.17 13.57
CA ASP A 90 8.52 19.03 14.76
C ASP A 90 9.44 18.56 15.91
N GLN A 91 9.78 17.26 15.94
CA GLN A 91 10.72 16.70 16.92
C GLN A 91 12.19 16.86 16.52
N GLN A 92 12.50 17.47 15.36
CA GLN A 92 13.85 17.65 14.80
C GLN A 92 14.69 16.35 14.80
N LYS A 93 14.04 15.20 14.61
CA LYS A 93 14.73 13.91 14.60
C LYS A 93 15.20 13.59 13.20
N GLU A 94 16.51 13.72 12.98
CA GLU A 94 17.16 13.02 11.88
C GLU A 94 17.03 11.51 12.11
N VAL A 95 16.64 10.78 11.07
CA VAL A 95 16.48 9.33 11.15
C VAL A 95 17.32 8.70 10.05
N LEU A 96 18.31 7.91 10.47
CA LEU A 96 19.03 7.02 9.58
C LEU A 96 18.17 5.77 9.36
N ILE A 97 17.82 5.49 8.10
CA ILE A 97 17.05 4.30 7.72
C ILE A 97 17.85 3.44 6.75
N PHE A 98 17.61 2.13 6.80
CA PHE A 98 18.20 1.15 5.90
C PHE A 98 17.09 0.41 5.17
N ARG A 99 17.32 0.09 3.89
CA ARG A 99 16.41 -0.73 3.09
C ARG A 99 17.22 -1.77 2.33
N GLY A 100 16.88 -3.04 2.50
CA GLY A 100 17.41 -4.11 1.66
C GLY A 100 16.93 -3.95 0.22
N GLN A 101 17.85 -4.06 -0.73
CA GLN A 101 17.57 -4.02 -2.16
C GLN A 101 18.12 -5.30 -2.78
N ASP A 102 17.26 -6.08 -3.42
CA ASP A 102 17.70 -7.18 -4.27
C ASP A 102 18.34 -6.60 -5.52
N VAL A 103 19.52 -7.10 -5.86
CA VAL A 103 20.34 -6.66 -6.98
C VAL A 103 20.87 -7.90 -7.70
N LEU A 104 20.83 -7.90 -9.03
CA LEU A 104 21.39 -9.00 -9.81
C LEU A 104 22.93 -8.99 -9.66
N LEU A 105 23.57 -10.17 -9.68
CA LEU A 105 25.02 -10.27 -9.48
C LEU A 105 25.82 -9.39 -10.45
N ASN A 106 25.38 -9.28 -11.70
CA ASN A 106 26.00 -8.42 -12.72
C ASN A 106 25.87 -6.92 -12.38
N GLU A 107 24.74 -6.48 -11.84
CA GLU A 107 24.53 -5.10 -11.37
C GLU A 107 25.38 -4.83 -10.13
N PHE A 108 25.49 -5.80 -9.22
CA PHE A 108 26.34 -5.70 -8.04
C PHE A 108 27.83 -5.58 -8.39
N ASP A 109 28.29 -6.34 -9.38
CA ASP A 109 29.66 -6.25 -9.89
C ASP A 109 29.96 -4.90 -10.56
N ASN A 110 28.95 -4.25 -11.15
CA ASN A 110 29.10 -2.89 -11.66
C ASN A 110 29.21 -1.86 -10.53
N ILE A 111 28.43 -2.01 -9.46
CA ILE A 111 28.49 -1.11 -8.29
C ILE A 111 29.84 -1.25 -7.56
N ARG A 112 30.41 -2.46 -7.48
CA ARG A 112 31.73 -2.71 -6.86
C ARG A 112 32.92 -2.10 -7.59
N LYS A 113 32.77 -1.74 -8.87
CA LYS A 113 33.83 -1.14 -9.69
C LYS A 113 33.88 0.38 -9.60
N ILE A 114 32.95 1.01 -8.87
CA ILE A 114 32.90 2.44 -8.55
C ILE A 114 33.71 2.67 -7.27
#